data_AF-A0A4U7E488-F1
#
_entry.id   AF-A0A4U7E488-F1
#
_cell.length_a   1.000
_cell.length_b   1.000
_cell.length_c   1.000
_cell.angle_alpha   90.00
_cell.angle_beta   90.00
_cell.angle_gamma   90.00
#
_symmetry.space_group_name_H-M   'P 1'
#
loop_
_entity.id
_entity.type
_entity.pdbx_description
1 polymer ?
#
loop_
_entity_poly.entity_id
_entity_poly.type
_entity_poly.pdbx_seq_one_letter_code
_entity_poly.pdbx_strand_id
1 'polypeptide(L)'
;MVVGLLPAGTTLPPLPHLLVVLLATGGVVAALRRRRPRVTARRVLALAPWMALGSAAHVLYVVDALPPLLAPFAGSPTVYLTVGSLAGAAWLAAAAARPDRVATALAA
;
A
#
# COMPACT_ATOMS: atom_id res chain seq x y z
N MET A 1 -3.98 -35.70 -1.96
CA MET A 1 -4.25 -34.51 -2.81
C MET A 1 -4.43 -33.33 -1.89
N VAL A 2 -3.49 -32.37 -1.88
CA VAL A 2 -3.61 -31.20 -1.00
C VAL A 2 -4.59 -30.24 -1.67
N VAL A 3 -5.82 -30.19 -1.15
CA VAL A 3 -6.77 -29.11 -1.46
C VAL A 3 -6.13 -27.82 -0.95
N GLY A 4 -5.82 -26.90 -1.86
CA GLY A 4 -5.34 -25.57 -1.47
C GLY A 4 -6.40 -24.88 -0.63
N LEU A 5 -6.03 -24.44 0.59
CA LEU A 5 -6.89 -23.66 1.51
C LEU A 5 -7.15 -22.22 1.01
N LEU A 6 -6.83 -21.91 -0.24
CA LEU A 6 -6.86 -20.56 -0.80
C LEU A 6 -8.00 -20.45 -1.80
N PRO A 7 -8.77 -19.34 -1.81
CA PRO A 7 -9.75 -19.07 -2.84
C PRO A 7 -9.12 -19.14 -4.24
N ALA A 8 -9.90 -19.61 -5.21
CA ALA A 8 -9.51 -19.59 -6.62
C ALA A 8 -9.10 -18.16 -7.03
N GLY A 9 -7.98 -18.03 -7.76
CA GLY A 9 -7.41 -16.74 -8.15
C GLY A 9 -6.38 -16.16 -7.18
N THR A 10 -5.99 -16.89 -6.11
CA THR A 10 -4.85 -16.49 -5.29
C THR A 10 -3.55 -16.75 -6.02
N THR A 11 -2.86 -15.68 -6.39
CA THR A 11 -1.59 -15.71 -7.13
C THR A 11 -0.50 -15.16 -6.21
N LEU A 12 0.16 -16.06 -5.47
CA LEU A 12 1.34 -15.67 -4.71
C LEU A 12 2.45 -15.31 -5.70
N PRO A 13 3.05 -14.10 -5.59
CA PRO A 13 4.10 -13.70 -6.50
C PRO A 13 5.37 -14.54 -6.21
N PRO A 14 6.29 -14.64 -7.18
CA PRO A 14 7.56 -15.32 -6.96
C PRO A 14 8.26 -14.81 -5.70
N LEU A 15 8.91 -15.71 -4.96
CA LEU A 15 9.58 -15.44 -3.66
C LEU A 15 10.31 -14.08 -3.58
N PRO A 16 11.13 -13.68 -4.57
CA PRO A 16 11.81 -12.38 -4.55
C PRO A 16 10.84 -11.18 -4.46
N HIS A 17 9.76 -11.20 -5.24
CA HIS A 17 8.76 -10.13 -5.26
C HIS A 17 7.98 -10.09 -3.95
N LEU A 18 7.66 -11.28 -3.39
CA LEU A 18 7.01 -11.37 -2.09
C LEU A 18 7.85 -10.71 -0.98
N LEU A 19 9.16 -10.99 -0.94
CA LEU A 19 10.06 -10.37 0.03
C LEU A 19 10.10 -8.85 -0.11
N VAL A 20 10.19 -8.34 -1.35
CA VAL A 20 10.14 -6.89 -1.62
C VAL A 20 8.86 -6.27 -1.07
N VAL A 21 7.71 -6.88 -1.36
CA VAL A 21 6.41 -6.37 -0.90
C VAL A 21 6.28 -6.42 0.61
N LEU A 22 6.72 -7.50 1.26
CA LEU A 22 6.67 -7.63 2.72
C LEU A 22 7.59 -6.62 3.42
N LEU A 23 8.80 -6.41 2.90
CA LEU A 23 9.75 -5.42 3.44
C LEU A 23 9.21 -3.99 3.27
N ALA A 24 8.69 -3.67 2.09
CA ALA A 24 8.08 -2.36 1.83
C ALA A 24 6.88 -2.11 2.77
N THR A 25 5.98 -3.09 2.86
CA THR A 25 4.80 -3.01 3.74
C THR A 25 5.22 -2.86 5.20
N GLY A 26 6.14 -3.71 5.67
CA GLY A 26 6.66 -3.68 7.04
C GLY A 26 7.31 -2.34 7.38
N GLY A 27 8.10 -1.79 6.45
CA GLY A 27 8.73 -0.47 6.60
C GLY A 27 7.71 0.67 6.71
N VAL A 28 6.70 0.68 5.84
CA VAL A 28 5.62 1.68 5.86
C VAL A 28 4.82 1.59 7.15
N VAL A 29 4.43 0.38 7.57
CA VAL A 29 3.70 0.15 8.83
C VAL A 29 4.54 0.60 10.03
N ALA A 30 5.82 0.25 10.07
CA ALA A 30 6.71 0.67 11.15
C ALA A 30 6.85 2.20 11.20
N ALA A 31 7.01 2.86 10.05
CA ALA A 31 7.11 4.32 9.97
C ALA A 31 5.81 5.02 10.38
N LEU A 32 4.65 4.53 9.95
CA LEU A 32 3.34 5.04 10.38
C LEU A 32 3.14 4.87 11.88
N ARG A 33 3.52 3.71 12.45
CA ARG A 33 3.45 3.46 13.91
C ARG A 33 4.37 4.38 14.71
N ARG A 34 5.54 4.70 14.18
CA ARG A 34 6.52 5.60 14.82
C ARG A 34 6.09 7.07 14.75
N ARG A 35 5.63 7.54 13.60
CA ARG A 35 5.29 8.96 13.38
C ARG A 35 3.87 9.32 13.79
N ARG A 36 2.98 8.33 13.92
CA ARG A 36 1.56 8.46 14.28
C ARG A 36 0.89 9.69 13.63
N PRO A 37 0.94 9.81 12.30
CA PRO A 37 0.34 10.96 11.63
C PRO A 37 -1.16 10.99 11.95
N ARG A 38 -1.69 12.19 12.24
CA ARG A 38 -3.09 12.36 12.62
C ARG A 38 -4.02 11.79 11.54
N VAL A 39 -4.99 10.98 11.93
CA VAL A 39 -6.04 10.49 11.03
C VAL A 39 -7.16 11.53 11.01
N THR A 40 -7.46 12.09 9.84
CA THR A 40 -8.52 13.08 9.67
C THR A 40 -9.44 12.66 8.52
N ALA A 41 -10.69 13.12 8.52
CA ALA A 41 -11.65 12.80 7.46
C ALA A 41 -11.10 13.11 6.05
N ARG A 42 -10.40 14.25 5.90
CA ARG A 42 -9.75 14.62 4.64
C ARG A 42 -8.66 13.61 4.22
N ARG A 43 -7.87 13.09 5.16
CA ARG A 43 -6.83 12.08 4.87
C ARG A 43 -7.45 10.73 4.49
N VAL A 44 -8.55 10.35 5.13
CA VAL A 44 -9.30 9.14 4.77
C VAL A 44 -9.87 9.27 3.36
N LEU A 45 -10.50 10.41 3.03
CA LEU A 45 -11.00 10.68 1.66
C LEU A 45 -9.87 10.67 0.62
N ALA A 46 -8.67 11.15 0.98
CA ALA A 46 -7.51 11.10 0.09
C ALA A 46 -7.01 9.67 -0.19
N LEU A 47 -7.49 8.64 0.53
CA LEU A 47 -7.21 7.24 0.25
C LEU A 47 -8.14 6.65 -0.83
N ALA A 48 -9.28 7.28 -1.11
CA ALA A 48 -10.22 6.82 -2.14
C ALA A 48 -9.59 6.63 -3.54
N PRO A 49 -8.79 7.57 -4.08
CA PRO A 49 -8.14 7.36 -5.39
C PRO A 49 -7.17 6.17 -5.39
N TRP A 50 -6.58 5.80 -4.25
CA TRP A 50 -5.71 4.63 -4.16
C TRP A 50 -6.48 3.32 -4.30
N MET A 51 -7.73 3.27 -3.81
CA MET A 51 -8.60 2.11 -4.04
C MET A 51 -8.90 1.93 -5.53
N ALA A 52 -9.23 3.02 -6.23
CA ALA A 52 -9.46 2.99 -7.67
C ALA A 52 -8.20 2.57 -8.46
N LEU A 53 -7.03 3.08 -8.06
CA LEU A 53 -5.75 2.69 -8.64
C LEU A 53 -5.49 1.19 -8.48
N GLY A 54 -5.72 0.63 -7.29
CA GLY A 54 -5.55 -0.79 -7.04
C GLY A 54 -6.51 -1.66 -7.84
N SER A 55 -7.78 -1.25 -7.94
CA SER A 55 -8.75 -1.92 -8.80
C SER A 55 -8.33 -1.90 -10.27
N ALA A 56 -7.90 -0.75 -10.79
CA ALA A 56 -7.44 -0.63 -12.18
C ALA A 56 -6.20 -1.50 -12.45
N ALA A 57 -5.22 -1.48 -11.55
CA ALA A 57 -4.03 -2.32 -11.65
C ALA A 57 -4.39 -3.82 -11.64
N HIS A 58 -5.30 -4.23 -10.76
CA HIS A 58 -5.74 -5.62 -10.71
C HIS A 58 -6.53 -6.03 -11.96
N VAL A 59 -7.38 -5.16 -12.50
CA VAL A 59 -8.09 -5.42 -13.76
C VAL A 59 -7.10 -5.61 -14.90
N LEU A 60 -6.09 -4.73 -15.02
CA LEU A 60 -5.03 -4.88 -16.02
C LEU A 60 -4.26 -6.19 -15.86
N TYR A 61 -4.15 -6.72 -14.64
CA TYR A 61 -3.48 -7.99 -14.38
C TYR A 61 -4.34 -9.15 -14.87
N VAL A 62 -5.65 -9.10 -14.58
CA VAL A 62 -6.61 -10.13 -15.00
C VAL A 62 -6.75 -10.21 -16.52
N VAL A 63 -6.62 -9.09 -17.23
CA VAL A 63 -6.68 -9.06 -18.70
C VAL A 63 -5.32 -9.19 -19.38
N ASP A 64 -4.27 -9.58 -18.64
CA ASP A 64 -2.90 -9.75 -19.13
C ASP A 64 -2.32 -8.51 -19.86
N ALA A 65 -2.76 -7.31 -19.47
CA ALA A 65 -2.36 -6.04 -20.07
C ALA A 65 -1.21 -5.34 -19.32
N LEU A 66 -0.67 -5.95 -18.26
CA LEU A 66 0.48 -5.42 -17.52
C LEU A 66 1.81 -5.91 -18.12
N PRO A 67 2.84 -5.04 -18.17
CA PRO A 67 4.20 -5.48 -18.45
C PRO A 67 4.63 -6.61 -17.49
N PRO A 68 5.45 -7.58 -17.95
CA PRO A 68 5.89 -8.72 -17.12
C PRO A 68 6.55 -8.32 -15.81
N LEU A 69 7.21 -7.16 -15.78
CA LEU A 69 7.87 -6.63 -14.59
C LEU A 69 6.89 -6.15 -13.51
N LEU A 70 5.69 -5.71 -13.91
CA LEU A 70 4.68 -5.14 -13.02
C LEU A 70 3.60 -6.15 -12.62
N ALA A 71 3.34 -7.14 -13.47
CA ALA A 71 2.30 -8.15 -13.25
C ALA A 71 2.36 -8.82 -11.85
N PRO A 72 3.53 -9.22 -11.31
CA PRO A 72 3.61 -9.85 -9.99
C PRO A 72 3.08 -8.98 -8.84
N PHE A 73 3.08 -7.64 -9.00
CA PHE A 73 2.65 -6.69 -7.98
C PHE A 73 1.16 -6.38 -8.00
N ALA A 74 0.45 -6.79 -9.06
CA ALA A 74 -0.96 -6.51 -9.29
C ALA A 74 -1.88 -7.74 -9.13
N GLY A 75 -1.31 -8.92 -8.87
CA GLY A 75 -2.07 -10.12 -8.53
C GLY A 75 -2.70 -10.08 -7.13
N SER A 76 -3.71 -10.91 -6.88
CA SER A 76 -4.34 -11.03 -5.56
C SER A 76 -3.59 -12.07 -4.69
N PRO A 77 -3.26 -11.79 -3.42
CA PRO A 77 -3.59 -10.59 -2.63
C PRO A 77 -2.53 -9.46 -2.69
N THR A 78 -1.46 -9.64 -3.45
CA THR A 78 -0.30 -8.73 -3.52
C THR A 78 -0.66 -7.28 -3.82
N VAL A 79 -1.65 -7.04 -4.68
CA VAL A 79 -2.10 -5.71 -5.07
C VAL A 79 -2.53 -4.85 -3.88
N TYR A 80 -3.13 -5.46 -2.86
CA TYR A 80 -3.52 -4.74 -1.65
C TYR A 80 -2.31 -4.26 -0.87
N LEU A 81 -1.27 -5.09 -0.78
CA LEU A 81 -0.03 -4.75 -0.07
C LEU A 81 0.78 -3.70 -0.84
N THR A 82 0.86 -3.81 -2.16
CA THR A 82 1.64 -2.88 -3.00
C THR A 82 1.00 -1.51 -3.01
N VAL A 83 -0.29 -1.41 -3.34
CA VAL A 83 -1.02 -0.15 -3.41
C VAL A 83 -1.19 0.46 -2.03
N GLY A 84 -1.47 -0.36 -1.01
CA GLY A 84 -1.53 0.09 0.38
C GLY A 84 -0.20 0.66 0.89
N SER A 85 0.92 0.02 0.52
CA SER A 85 2.26 0.53 0.86
C SER A 85 2.56 1.84 0.15
N LEU A 86 2.21 1.98 -1.13
CA LEU A 86 2.37 3.23 -1.87
C LEU A 86 1.54 4.37 -1.26
N ALA A 87 0.28 4.10 -0.92
CA ALA A 87 -0.60 5.05 -0.26
C ALA A 87 -0.06 5.48 1.10
N GLY A 88 0.41 4.53 1.93
CA GLY A 88 1.00 4.81 3.23
C GLY A 88 2.32 5.58 3.14
N ALA A 89 3.17 5.26 2.15
CA ALA A 89 4.39 6.01 1.87
C ALA A 89 4.10 7.45 1.42
N ALA A 90 3.12 7.64 0.52
CA ALA A 90 2.68 8.96 0.10
C ALA A 90 2.12 9.78 1.26
N TRP A 91 1.37 9.16 2.18
CA TRP A 91 0.92 9.81 3.40
C TRP A 91 2.11 10.23 4.29
N LEU A 92 3.07 9.34 4.53
CA LEU A 92 4.28 9.67 5.31
C LEU A 92 5.06 10.84 4.70
N ALA A 93 5.20 10.87 3.37
CA ALA A 93 5.83 11.96 2.64
C ALA A 93 5.06 13.28 2.81
N ALA A 94 3.74 13.25 2.65
CA ALA A 94 2.89 14.42 2.84
C ALA A 94 2.95 14.96 4.29
N ALA A 95 2.95 14.06 5.28
CA ALA A 95 3.08 14.42 6.70
C ALA A 95 4.46 15.03 7.01
N ALA A 96 5.53 14.55 6.37
CA ALA A 96 6.86 15.12 6.52
C ALA A 96 7.00 16.51 5.85
N ALA A 97 6.33 16.72 4.72
CA ALA A 97 6.36 17.99 3.99
C ALA A 97 5.59 19.11 4.70
N ARG A 98 4.54 18.76 5.45
CA ARG A 98 3.74 19.71 6.24
C ARG A 98 3.58 19.23 7.68
N PRO A 99 4.63 19.35 8.51
CA PRO A 99 4.52 19.01 9.92
C PRO A 99 3.44 19.91 10.55
N ASP A 100 2.56 19.32 11.36
CA ASP A 100 1.59 20.07 12.15
C ASP A 100 2.38 20.95 13.13
N ARG A 101 2.65 22.21 12.73
CA ARG A 101 3.34 23.19 13.58
C ARG A 101 2.36 23.63 14.66
N VAL A 102 2.30 22.90 15.77
CA VAL A 102 1.91 23.54 17.03
C VAL A 102 3.02 24.56 17.30
N ALA A 103 2.67 25.85 17.34
CA ALA A 103 3.64 26.87 17.71
C ALA A 103 4.22 26.47 19.06
N THR A 104 5.54 26.30 19.13
CA THR A 104 6.26 26.03 20.39
C THR A 104 5.96 27.07 21.47
N ALA A 105 5.48 28.26 21.07
CA ALA A 105 4.96 29.30 21.94
C ALA A 105 3.67 28.94 22.69
N LEU A 106 2.93 27.91 22.29
CA LEU A 106 1.75 27.39 23.00
C LEU A 106 2.10 26.18 23.90
N ALA A 107 3.37 25.78 23.93
CA ALA A 107 3.87 24.64 24.72
C ALA A 107 4.67 25.06 25.96
N ALA A 108 4.80 26.37 26.22
CA ALA A 108 5.41 26.97 27.40
C ALA A 108 4.36 27.77 28.17
#